data_AF-D5VU24-F1
#
_entry.id   AF-D5VU24-F1
#
_cell.length_a   1.000
_cell.length_b   1.000
_cell.length_c   1.000
_cell.angle_alpha   90.00
_cell.angle_beta   90.00
_cell.angle_gamma   90.00
#
_symmetry.space_group_name_H-M   'P 1'
#
loop_
_entity.id
_entity.type
_entity.pdbx_description
1 polymer ?
#
loop_
_entity_poly.entity_id
_entity_poly.type
_entity_poly.pdbx_seq_one_letter_code
_entity_poly.pdbx_strand_id
1 'polypeptide(L)'
;MKKLWEELLEIAKTYHKENKYFYSKTKRGVYKIKSYDKDKIVIKKFNGLDEVLTKNRLFSNIDKLIYGTPWKISSCLKTFLLLHPKIKEENGNLKLVNEED
;
A
#
# COMPACT_ATOMS: atom_id res chain seq x y z
N MET A 1 -4.52 -9.19 11.66
CA MET A 1 -3.50 -8.12 11.45
C MET A 1 -2.16 -8.62 10.93
N LYS A 2 -1.51 -9.65 11.52
CA LYS A 2 -0.31 -10.28 10.92
C LYS A 2 -0.52 -10.67 9.44
N LYS A 3 -1.69 -11.24 9.15
CA LYS A 3 -2.15 -11.62 7.81
C LYS A 3 -2.17 -10.45 6.79
N LEU A 4 -2.52 -9.23 7.21
CA LEU A 4 -2.57 -8.07 6.29
C LEU A 4 -1.18 -7.71 5.76
N TRP A 5 -0.16 -7.73 6.63
CA TRP A 5 1.22 -7.47 6.20
C TRP A 5 1.73 -8.57 5.25
N GLU A 6 1.42 -9.83 5.56
CA GLU A 6 1.78 -10.97 4.71
C GLU A 6 1.11 -10.88 3.34
N GLU A 7 -0.19 -10.58 3.29
CA GLU A 7 -0.93 -10.39 2.03
C GLU A 7 -0.35 -9.21 1.21
N LEU A 8 -0.04 -8.07 1.84
CA LEU A 8 0.65 -6.96 1.19
C LEU A 8 2.04 -7.34 0.68
N LEU A 9 2.78 -8.16 1.44
CA LEU A 9 4.11 -8.63 1.05
C LEU A 9 4.02 -9.59 -0.15
N GLU A 10 2.99 -10.44 -0.22
CA GLU A 10 2.74 -11.31 -1.38
C GLU A 10 2.36 -10.50 -2.63
N ILE A 11 1.57 -9.43 -2.49
CA ILE A 11 1.32 -8.49 -3.59
C ILE A 11 2.64 -7.87 -4.06
N ALA A 12 3.48 -7.40 -3.14
CA ALA A 12 4.77 -6.79 -3.49
C ALA A 12 5.70 -7.78 -4.21
N LYS A 13 5.79 -9.03 -3.73
CA LYS A 13 6.52 -10.13 -4.37
C LYS A 13 6.06 -10.37 -5.80
N THR A 14 4.75 -10.50 -5.99
CA THR A 14 4.13 -10.76 -7.29
C THR A 14 4.43 -9.62 -8.27
N TYR A 15 4.21 -8.38 -7.85
CA TYR A 15 4.47 -7.20 -8.70
C TYR A 15 5.95 -7.05 -9.05
N HIS A 16 6.85 -7.35 -8.11
CA HIS A 16 8.28 -7.31 -8.38
C HIS A 16 8.70 -8.42 -9.36
N LYS A 17 8.27 -9.66 -9.14
CA LYS A 17 8.61 -10.83 -9.98
C LYS A 17 8.12 -10.66 -11.41
N GLU A 18 6.91 -10.13 -11.57
CA GLU A 18 6.29 -9.92 -12.87
C GLU A 18 6.64 -8.56 -13.50
N ASN A 19 7.50 -7.77 -12.85
CA ASN A 19 7.88 -6.42 -13.29
C ASN A 19 6.66 -5.52 -13.58
N LYS A 20 5.60 -5.66 -12.78
CA LYS A 20 4.33 -4.93 -12.94
C LYS A 20 4.44 -3.50 -12.43
N TYR A 21 3.74 -2.61 -13.11
CA TYR A 21 3.51 -1.22 -12.69
C TYR A 21 2.13 -1.06 -12.06
N PHE A 22 2.01 -0.06 -11.20
CA PHE A 22 0.73 0.42 -10.70
C PHE A 22 0.68 1.94 -10.72
N TYR A 23 -0.54 2.49 -10.76
CA TYR A 23 -0.76 3.87 -11.15
C TYR A 23 -1.60 4.60 -10.12
N SER A 24 -1.26 5.87 -9.88
CA SER A 24 -2.11 6.78 -9.12
C SER A 24 -3.52 6.86 -9.72
N LYS A 25 -4.50 7.33 -8.93
CA LYS A 25 -5.89 7.53 -9.37
C LYS A 25 -6.01 8.36 -10.66
N THR A 26 -5.18 9.38 -10.82
CA THR A 26 -5.16 10.24 -12.02
C THR A 26 -4.30 9.68 -13.17
N LYS A 27 -3.70 8.50 -12.99
CA LYS A 27 -2.73 7.85 -13.89
C LYS A 27 -1.46 8.66 -14.20
N ARG A 28 -1.24 9.81 -13.55
CA ARG A 28 -0.03 10.64 -13.71
C ARG A 28 1.17 10.10 -12.93
N GLY A 29 0.93 9.51 -11.76
CA GLY A 29 1.95 8.81 -10.98
C GLY A 29 2.07 7.35 -11.43
N VAL A 30 3.28 6.95 -11.81
CA VAL A 30 3.64 5.57 -12.19
C VAL A 30 4.61 5.02 -11.13
N TYR A 31 4.29 3.84 -10.60
CA TYR A 31 5.01 3.24 -9.49
C TYR A 31 5.32 1.77 -9.78
N LYS A 32 6.39 1.27 -9.16
CA LYS A 32 6.84 -0.12 -9.26
C LYS A 32 7.42 -0.57 -7.92
N ILE A 33 7.29 -1.85 -7.58
CA ILE A 33 8.02 -2.43 -6.45
C ILE A 33 9.50 -2.54 -6.83
N LYS A 34 10.38 -1.91 -6.03
CA LYS A 34 11.83 -1.91 -6.24
C LYS A 34 12.50 -3.07 -5.51
N SER A 35 12.11 -3.30 -4.26
CA SER A 35 12.63 -4.35 -3.40
C SER A 35 11.68 -4.57 -2.23
N TYR A 36 11.79 -5.69 -1.55
CA TYR A 36 11.03 -6.02 -0.35
C TYR A 36 11.84 -6.97 0.54
N ASP A 37 11.54 -6.95 1.82
CA ASP A 37 11.97 -7.95 2.79
C ASP A 37 10.83 -8.21 3.79
N LYS A 38 11.10 -8.98 4.85
CA LYS A 38 10.09 -9.34 5.85
C LYS A 38 9.52 -8.14 6.62
N ASP A 39 10.22 -7.00 6.64
CA ASP A 39 9.93 -5.82 7.47
C ASP A 39 9.64 -4.54 6.67
N LYS A 40 10.01 -4.48 5.39
CA LYS A 40 9.73 -3.31 4.53
C LYS A 40 9.48 -3.65 3.06
N ILE A 41 8.74 -2.75 2.41
CA ILE A 41 8.49 -2.72 0.98
C ILE A 41 8.97 -1.37 0.45
N VAL A 42 9.81 -1.40 -0.59
CA VAL A 42 10.36 -0.22 -1.24
C VAL A 42 9.69 -0.03 -2.59
N ILE A 43 9.12 1.14 -2.81
CA ILE A 43 8.38 1.48 -4.01
C ILE A 43 9.14 2.57 -4.76
N LYS A 44 9.52 2.26 -5.99
CA LYS A 44 10.13 3.21 -6.91
C LYS A 44 9.05 4.03 -7.59
N LYS A 45 9.18 5.35 -7.52
CA LYS A 45 8.43 6.28 -8.36
C LYS A 45 9.18 6.45 -9.68
N PHE A 46 8.46 6.54 -10.79
CA PHE A 46 9.08 6.83 -12.08
C PHE A 46 9.78 8.20 -12.06
N ASN A 47 9.13 9.19 -11.45
CA ASN A 47 9.68 10.53 -11.22
C ASN A 47 9.68 10.84 -9.71
N GLY A 48 10.84 10.76 -9.07
CA GLY A 48 11.03 11.17 -7.67
C GLY A 48 11.73 10.12 -6.80
N LEU A 49 11.84 10.42 -5.50
CA LEU A 49 12.46 9.54 -4.52
C LEU A 49 11.59 8.33 -4.21
N ASP A 50 12.27 7.20 -3.98
CA ASP A 50 11.67 5.96 -3.53
C ASP A 50 10.92 6.16 -2.20
N GLU A 51 9.84 5.42 -2.02
CA GLU A 51 9.06 5.40 -0.79
C GLU A 51 9.23 4.07 -0.09
N VAL A 52 9.15 4.10 1.24
CA VAL A 52 9.29 2.90 2.07
C VAL A 52 8.06 2.76 2.95
N LEU A 53 7.39 1.62 2.81
CA LEU A 53 6.40 1.15 3.78
C LEU A 53 7.07 0.12 4.68
N THR A 54 7.20 0.43 5.96
CA THR A 54 7.66 -0.55 6.95
C THR A 54 6.47 -1.20 7.64
N LYS A 55 6.65 -2.45 8.05
CA LYS A 55 5.70 -3.20 8.86
C LYS A 55 5.28 -2.44 10.11
N ASN A 56 6.26 -1.85 10.80
CA ASN A 56 6.02 -1.03 11.99
C ASN A 56 5.17 0.19 11.65
N ARG A 57 5.47 0.92 10.56
CA ARG A 57 4.69 2.10 10.16
C ARG A 57 3.23 1.75 9.84
N LEU A 58 2.99 0.59 9.20
CA LEU A 58 1.64 0.09 8.94
C LEU A 58 0.91 -0.17 10.26
N PHE A 59 1.50 -0.95 11.17
CA PHE A 59 0.82 -1.31 12.42
C PHE A 59 0.65 -0.14 13.39
N SER A 60 1.59 0.80 13.44
CA SER A 60 1.43 2.04 14.21
C SER A 60 0.32 2.97 13.68
N ASN A 61 -0.20 2.71 12.48
CA ASN A 61 -1.30 3.48 11.89
C ASN A 61 -2.50 2.59 11.53
N ILE A 62 -2.58 1.38 12.10
CA ILE A 62 -3.62 0.42 11.73
C ILE A 62 -5.02 0.89 12.12
N ASP A 63 -5.15 1.58 13.24
CA ASP A 63 -6.42 2.17 13.67
C ASP A 63 -6.96 3.16 12.64
N LYS A 64 -6.07 3.87 11.93
CA LYS A 64 -6.49 4.77 10.85
C LYS A 64 -7.10 4.03 9.68
N LEU A 65 -6.55 2.85 9.37
CA LEU A 65 -7.13 1.95 8.38
C LEU A 65 -8.43 1.31 8.89
N ILE A 66 -8.54 0.96 10.17
CA ILE A 66 -9.76 0.35 10.71
C ILE A 66 -10.92 1.36 10.70
N TYR A 67 -10.67 2.56 11.22
CA TYR A 67 -11.71 3.58 11.38
C TYR A 67 -11.89 4.49 10.17
N GLY A 68 -11.09 4.33 9.11
CA GLY A 68 -11.14 5.19 7.92
C GLY A 68 -10.78 6.64 8.21
N THR A 69 -9.86 6.88 9.15
CA THR A 69 -9.44 8.24 9.54
C THR A 69 -8.23 8.71 8.73
N PRO A 70 -7.94 10.02 8.70
CA PRO A 70 -6.86 10.57 7.89
C PRO A 70 -5.49 9.97 8.23
N TRP A 71 -4.89 9.29 7.25
CA TRP A 71 -3.50 8.84 7.30
C TRP A 71 -2.65 9.60 6.29
N LYS A 72 -1.79 10.50 6.78
CA LYS A 72 -0.87 11.27 5.94
C LYS A 72 0.26 10.39 5.42
N ILE A 73 0.05 9.83 4.23
CA ILE A 73 1.03 9.06 3.46
C ILE A 73 1.14 9.60 2.03
N SER A 74 2.24 9.29 1.37
CA SER A 74 2.43 9.65 -0.03
C SER A 74 1.41 8.94 -0.91
N SER A 75 1.06 9.56 -2.04
CA SER A 75 0.13 8.97 -3.01
C SER A 75 0.59 7.60 -3.51
N CYS A 76 1.91 7.40 -3.59
CA CYS A 76 2.54 6.13 -3.95
C CYS A 76 2.20 5.00 -2.97
N LEU A 77 2.38 5.25 -1.66
CA LEU A 77 2.01 4.28 -0.62
C LEU A 77 0.49 4.04 -0.59
N LYS A 78 -0.29 5.11 -0.75
CA LYS A 78 -1.75 5.02 -0.81
C LYS A 78 -2.21 4.11 -1.96
N THR A 79 -1.66 4.32 -3.16
CA THR A 79 -1.97 3.49 -4.32
C THR A 79 -1.55 2.04 -4.12
N PHE A 80 -0.40 1.78 -3.52
CA PHE A 80 0.04 0.42 -3.22
C PHE A 80 -0.91 -0.30 -2.24
N LEU A 81 -1.31 0.38 -1.16
CA LEU A 81 -2.25 -0.18 -0.19
C LEU A 81 -3.60 -0.53 -0.82
N LEU A 82 -4.06 0.27 -1.78
CA LEU A 82 -5.30 0.01 -2.53
C LEU A 82 -5.22 -1.18 -3.51
N LEU A 83 -4.04 -1.76 -3.73
CA LEU A 83 -3.94 -3.03 -4.45
C LEU A 83 -4.46 -4.21 -3.61
N HIS A 84 -4.54 -4.02 -2.30
CA HIS A 84 -5.07 -5.03 -1.39
C HIS A 84 -6.60 -5.06 -1.47
N PRO A 85 -7.24 -6.22 -1.72
CA PRO A 85 -8.69 -6.29 -1.94
C PRO A 85 -9.53 -5.80 -0.74
N LYS A 86 -8.96 -5.94 0.47
CA LYS A 86 -9.60 -5.50 1.73
C LYS A 86 -9.36 -4.03 2.08
N ILE A 87 -8.60 -3.27 1.29
CA ILE A 87 -8.36 -1.85 1.55
C ILE A 87 -9.07 -1.04 0.46
N LYS A 88 -10.01 -0.19 0.87
CA LYS A 88 -10.74 0.72 -0.02
C LYS A 88 -10.50 2.18 0.36
N GLU A 89 -10.85 3.08 -0.56
CA GLU A 89 -10.88 4.52 -0.30
C GLU A 89 -12.32 4.93 0.02
N GLU A 90 -12.58 5.44 1.22
CA GLU A 90 -13.88 5.96 1.66
C GLU A 90 -13.69 7.42 2.13
N ASN A 91 -14.43 8.37 1.55
CA ASN A 91 -14.31 9.80 1.86
C ASN A 91 -12.87 10.34 1.78
N GLY A 92 -12.05 9.80 0.87
CA GLY A 92 -10.65 10.18 0.68
C GLY A 92 -9.65 9.53 1.66
N ASN A 93 -10.13 8.73 2.61
CA ASN A 93 -9.30 7.99 3.57
C ASN A 93 -9.23 6.51 3.20
N LEU A 94 -8.14 5.84 3.60
CA LEU A 94 -8.03 4.39 3.44
C LEU A 94 -8.78 3.70 4.57
N LYS A 95 -9.58 2.69 4.23
CA LYS A 95 -10.32 1.90 5.21
C LYS A 95 -10.23 0.40 4.90
N LEU A 96 -10.06 -0.40 5.94
CA LEU A 96 -10.19 -1.85 5.88
C LEU A 96 -11.68 -2.20 5.82
N VAL A 97 -12.06 -2.97 4.81
CA VAL A 97 -13.40 -3.55 4.71
C VAL A 97 -13.32 -5.03 5.09
N ASN A 98 -14.19 -5.45 5.98
CA ASN A 98 -14.41 -6.86 6.25
C ASN A 98 -15.39 -7.41 5.19
N GLU A 99 -15.27 -8.68 4.81
CA GLU A 99 -16.15 -9.33 3.82
C GLU A 99 -17.56 -9.65 4.38
N GLU A 100 -18.02 -8.93 5.39
CA GLU A 100 -19.34 -9.09 6.00
C GLU A 100 -20.03 -7.71 6.04
N ASP A 101 -20.52 -7.27 4.89
CA ASP A 101 -21.63 -6.31 4.73
C ASP A 101 -22.51 -6.80 3.57
#